data_AF-A0A161MRQ6-F1
#
_entry.id   AF-A0A161MRQ6-F1
#
_cell.length_a   1.000
_cell.length_b   1.000
_cell.length_c   1.000
_cell.angle_alpha   90.00
_cell.angle_beta   90.00
_cell.angle_gamma   90.00
#
_symmetry.space_group_name_H-M   'P 1'
#
loop_
_entity.id
_entity.type
_entity.pdbx_description
1 polymer ?
#
loop_
_entity_poly.entity_id
_entity_poly.type
_entity_poly.pdbx_seq_one_letter_code
_entity_poly.pdbx_strand_id
1 'polypeptide(L)'
;LAPGLWERPSNVRALAQLLRAYVRNADATQFQTTVKVDGLLGVFQKLIATRSNDHEGFNLIQCMMECCPNHELEPFMKQIFLLLFQRLSSSKTTKYVKGILVFFCFYILKYGANNFIEIVDSIQPMMFAMIVDRLFIPDAQKISGKIERKIAIAGLAKLLSESKHLKENMYLQYWNVLTKVLINLLELPVDETINPEEDFIVDVENM
;
A
#
# COMPACT_ATOMS: atom_id res chain seq x y z
N LEU A 1 -8.17 -14.69 -17.36
CA LEU A 1 -7.57 -13.38 -17.77
C LEU A 1 -6.70 -13.66 -18.99
N ALA A 2 -6.91 -12.96 -20.11
CA ALA A 2 -6.15 -13.17 -21.34
C ALA A 2 -4.89 -12.26 -21.34
N PRO A 3 -3.67 -12.82 -21.35
CA PRO A 3 -2.43 -12.04 -21.18
C PRO A 3 -2.24 -10.89 -22.20
N GLY A 4 -2.59 -11.13 -23.46
CA GLY A 4 -2.40 -10.16 -24.56
C GLY A 4 -3.21 -8.86 -24.42
N LEU A 5 -4.28 -8.85 -23.61
CA LEU A 5 -5.06 -7.62 -23.38
C LEU A 5 -4.31 -6.58 -22.53
N TRP A 6 -3.33 -7.04 -21.73
CA TRP A 6 -2.55 -6.22 -20.80
C TRP A 6 -1.21 -5.75 -21.38
N GLU A 7 -0.93 -6.04 -22.65
CA GLU A 7 0.30 -5.61 -23.33
C GLU A 7 0.19 -4.18 -23.89
N ARG A 8 -1.03 -3.73 -24.18
CA ARG A 8 -1.28 -2.37 -24.70
C ARG A 8 -1.44 -1.39 -23.53
N PRO A 9 -0.56 -0.39 -23.37
CA PRO A 9 -0.62 0.58 -22.27
C PRO A 9 -1.97 1.32 -22.19
N SER A 10 -2.59 1.59 -23.34
CA SER A 10 -3.91 2.25 -23.43
C SER A 10 -5.04 1.44 -22.77
N ASN A 11 -4.91 0.11 -22.72
CA ASN A 11 -5.95 -0.77 -22.19
C ASN A 11 -5.83 -0.96 -20.67
N VAL A 12 -4.63 -0.79 -20.11
CA VAL A 12 -4.33 -1.13 -18.71
C VAL A 12 -5.26 -0.42 -17.74
N ARG A 13 -5.46 0.89 -17.90
CA ARG A 13 -6.33 1.70 -17.03
C ARG A 13 -7.79 1.24 -17.10
N ALA A 14 -8.32 1.05 -18.31
CA ALA A 14 -9.70 0.64 -18.52
C ALA A 14 -9.96 -0.77 -17.95
N LEU A 15 -9.03 -1.70 -18.16
CA LEU A 15 -9.13 -3.06 -17.63
C LEU A 15 -9.01 -3.08 -16.10
N ALA A 16 -8.10 -2.30 -15.52
CA ALA A 16 -7.99 -2.20 -14.06
C ALA A 16 -9.26 -1.62 -13.41
N GLN A 17 -9.88 -0.62 -14.04
CA GLN A 17 -11.17 -0.08 -13.59
C GLN A 17 -12.30 -1.10 -13.72
N LEU A 18 -12.36 -1.83 -14.84
CA LEU A 18 -13.34 -2.88 -15.05
C LEU A 18 -13.22 -3.99 -14.00
N LEU A 19 -11.99 -4.46 -13.71
CA LEU A 19 -11.76 -5.47 -12.68
C LEU A 19 -12.21 -4.98 -11.30
N ARG A 20 -11.87 -3.74 -10.92
CA ARG A 20 -12.35 -3.13 -9.67
C ARG A 20 -13.88 -3.05 -9.62
N ALA A 21 -14.53 -2.73 -10.74
CA ALA A 21 -15.99 -2.72 -10.82
C ALA A 21 -16.59 -4.12 -10.64
N TYR A 22 -15.99 -5.16 -11.24
CA TYR A 22 -16.42 -6.55 -11.01
C TYR A 22 -16.26 -6.96 -9.54
N VAL A 23 -15.12 -6.64 -8.92
CA VAL A 23 -14.86 -6.95 -7.51
C VAL A 23 -15.88 -6.27 -6.58
N ARG A 24 -16.23 -5.01 -6.85
CA ARG A 24 -17.22 -4.25 -6.04
C ARG A 24 -18.64 -4.77 -6.17
N ASN A 25 -18.99 -5.34 -7.32
CA ASN A 25 -20.34 -5.84 -7.60
C ASN A 25 -20.47 -7.35 -7.40
N ALA A 26 -19.41 -8.04 -6.98
CA ALA A 26 -19.45 -9.46 -6.69
C ALA A 26 -20.22 -9.71 -5.39
N ASP A 27 -21.17 -10.64 -5.44
CA ASP A 27 -21.86 -11.11 -4.23
C ASP A 27 -20.86 -11.85 -3.33
N ALA A 28 -20.81 -11.47 -2.05
CA ALA A 28 -19.94 -12.10 -1.05
C ALA A 28 -20.19 -13.61 -0.91
N THR A 29 -21.42 -14.08 -1.16
CA THR A 29 -21.77 -15.51 -1.05
C THR A 29 -21.30 -16.34 -2.24
N GLN A 30 -21.04 -15.71 -3.39
CA GLN A 30 -20.59 -16.36 -4.64
C GLN A 30 -19.24 -15.82 -5.11
N PHE A 31 -18.46 -15.26 -4.19
CA PHE A 31 -17.25 -14.51 -4.52
C PHE A 31 -16.24 -15.38 -5.26
N GLN A 32 -15.95 -16.59 -4.76
CA GLN A 32 -15.01 -17.54 -5.40
C GLN A 32 -15.42 -17.95 -6.82
N THR A 33 -16.73 -18.04 -7.09
CA THR A 33 -17.25 -18.45 -8.40
C THR A 33 -17.18 -17.29 -9.40
N THR A 34 -17.36 -16.06 -8.92
CA THR A 34 -17.45 -14.85 -9.75
C THR A 34 -16.07 -14.20 -9.97
N VAL A 35 -15.22 -14.25 -8.95
CA VAL A 35 -13.94 -13.55 -8.91
C VAL A 35 -12.81 -14.55 -8.66
N LYS A 36 -11.91 -14.67 -9.64
CA LYS A 36 -10.68 -15.45 -9.50
C LYS A 36 -9.61 -14.62 -8.78
N VAL A 37 -9.52 -14.75 -7.46
CA VAL A 37 -8.58 -13.99 -6.60
C VAL A 37 -7.13 -14.12 -7.08
N ASP A 38 -6.65 -15.34 -7.34
CA ASP A 38 -5.29 -15.56 -7.86
C ASP A 38 -5.01 -14.80 -9.16
N GLY A 39 -6.01 -14.75 -10.04
CA GLY A 39 -5.92 -14.00 -11.29
C GLY A 39 -5.78 -12.50 -11.06
N LEU A 40 -6.55 -11.95 -10.11
CA LEU A 40 -6.43 -10.54 -9.73
C LEU A 40 -5.09 -10.23 -9.05
N LEU A 41 -4.58 -11.15 -8.23
CA LEU A 41 -3.26 -11.01 -7.60
C LEU A 41 -2.14 -11.01 -8.65
N GLY A 42 -2.24 -11.85 -9.69
CA GLY A 42 -1.32 -11.80 -10.83
C GLY A 42 -1.39 -10.47 -11.60
N VAL A 43 -2.59 -9.89 -11.76
CA VAL A 43 -2.74 -8.54 -12.34
C VAL A 43 -2.14 -7.48 -11.44
N PHE A 44 -2.40 -7.53 -10.13
CA PHE A 44 -1.79 -6.64 -9.14
C PHE A 44 -0.25 -6.69 -9.22
N GLN A 45 0.34 -7.89 -9.24
CA GLN A 45 1.79 -8.06 -9.37
C GLN A 45 2.33 -7.40 -10.64
N LYS A 46 1.63 -7.56 -11.78
CA LYS A 46 2.02 -6.91 -13.04
C LYS A 46 1.91 -5.39 -12.96
N LEU A 47 0.83 -4.86 -12.37
CA LEU A 47 0.61 -3.42 -12.26
C LEU A 47 1.63 -2.74 -11.33
N ILE A 48 1.89 -3.33 -10.17
CA ILE A 48 2.78 -2.75 -9.17
C ILE A 48 4.25 -2.78 -9.62
N ALA A 49 4.62 -3.75 -10.47
CA ALA A 49 5.96 -3.86 -11.04
C ALA A 49 6.36 -2.64 -11.89
N THR A 50 5.41 -1.96 -12.55
CA THR A 50 5.71 -0.89 -13.52
C THR A 50 5.38 0.51 -12.98
N ARG A 51 6.30 1.48 -13.08
CA ARG A 51 6.11 2.87 -12.59
C ARG A 51 4.88 3.58 -13.17
N SER A 52 4.58 3.32 -14.43
CA SER A 52 3.43 3.94 -15.08
C SER A 52 2.11 3.46 -14.50
N ASN A 53 2.07 2.25 -13.93
CA ASN A 53 0.86 1.50 -13.60
C ASN A 53 0.69 1.24 -12.10
N ASP A 54 1.71 1.51 -11.28
CA ASP A 54 1.74 1.28 -9.84
C ASP A 54 0.50 1.80 -9.09
N HIS A 55 0.00 2.98 -9.45
CA HIS A 55 -1.22 3.57 -8.90
C HIS A 55 -2.48 2.73 -9.17
N GLU A 56 -2.59 2.09 -10.34
CA GLU A 56 -3.66 1.12 -10.62
C GLU A 56 -3.46 -0.16 -9.79
N GLY A 57 -2.21 -0.55 -9.53
CA GLY A 57 -1.89 -1.65 -8.60
C GLY A 57 -2.38 -1.38 -7.19
N PHE A 58 -2.03 -0.22 -6.61
CA PHE A 58 -2.52 0.20 -5.29
C PHE A 58 -4.05 0.26 -5.24
N ASN A 59 -4.67 0.86 -6.25
CA ASN A 59 -6.12 0.96 -6.35
C ASN A 59 -6.81 -0.41 -6.41
N LEU A 60 -6.24 -1.36 -7.16
CA LEU A 60 -6.78 -2.71 -7.29
C LEU A 60 -6.71 -3.45 -5.95
N ILE A 61 -5.56 -3.43 -5.29
CA ILE A 61 -5.39 -4.18 -4.05
C ILE A 61 -6.20 -3.59 -2.89
N GLN A 62 -6.32 -2.26 -2.80
CA GLN A 62 -7.21 -1.62 -1.84
C GLN A 62 -8.68 -2.00 -2.10
N CYS A 63 -9.12 -2.01 -3.36
CA CYS A 63 -10.47 -2.46 -3.72
C CYS A 63 -10.71 -3.93 -3.33
N MET A 64 -9.71 -4.79 -3.48
CA MET A 64 -9.80 -6.18 -3.03
C MET A 64 -9.88 -6.26 -1.49
N MET A 65 -9.09 -5.49 -0.75
CA MET A 65 -9.18 -5.42 0.71
C MET A 65 -10.53 -4.88 1.22
N GLU A 66 -11.17 -4.00 0.45
CA GLU A 66 -12.50 -3.47 0.79
C GLU A 66 -13.60 -4.49 0.59
N CYS A 67 -13.59 -5.18 -0.55
CA CYS A 67 -14.74 -5.95 -1.06
C CYS A 67 -14.59 -7.46 -0.90
N CYS A 68 -13.37 -8.01 -0.89
CA CYS A 68 -13.18 -9.45 -0.72
C CYS A 68 -13.54 -9.87 0.72
N PRO A 69 -14.21 -11.01 0.91
CA PRO A 69 -14.29 -11.65 2.22
C PRO A 69 -12.88 -11.88 2.79
N ASN A 70 -12.67 -11.59 4.08
CA ASN A 70 -11.32 -11.61 4.67
C ASN A 70 -10.58 -12.95 4.45
N HIS A 71 -11.28 -14.08 4.59
CA HIS A 71 -10.71 -15.43 4.43
C HIS A 71 -10.16 -15.71 3.02
N GLU A 72 -10.64 -15.00 1.99
CA GLU A 72 -10.14 -15.15 0.61
C GLU A 72 -8.79 -14.46 0.40
N LEU A 73 -8.57 -13.33 1.09
CA LEU A 73 -7.43 -12.47 0.82
C LEU A 73 -6.32 -12.61 1.87
N GLU A 74 -6.69 -12.96 3.10
CA GLU A 74 -5.78 -13.15 4.24
C GLU A 74 -4.58 -14.09 3.93
N PRO A 75 -4.75 -15.24 3.27
CA PRO A 75 -3.62 -16.13 2.94
C PRO A 75 -2.54 -15.47 2.06
N PHE A 76 -2.92 -14.44 1.31
CA PHE A 76 -2.05 -13.76 0.35
C PHE A 76 -1.43 -12.47 0.89
N MET A 77 -1.86 -12.00 2.06
CA MET A 77 -1.42 -10.69 2.59
C MET A 77 0.10 -10.60 2.73
N LYS A 78 0.74 -11.64 3.27
CA LYS A 78 2.21 -11.65 3.39
C LYS A 78 2.90 -11.50 2.03
N GLN A 79 2.38 -12.19 1.01
CA GLN A 79 2.91 -12.11 -0.35
C GLN A 79 2.68 -10.73 -0.99
N ILE A 80 1.54 -10.11 -0.73
CA ILE A 80 1.25 -8.74 -1.18
C ILE A 80 2.27 -7.76 -0.60
N PHE A 81 2.55 -7.82 0.71
CA PHE A 81 3.58 -6.99 1.34
C PHE A 81 4.98 -7.25 0.78
N LEU A 82 5.35 -8.52 0.55
CA LEU A 82 6.63 -8.87 -0.07
C LEU A 82 6.78 -8.22 -1.45
N LEU A 83 5.76 -8.30 -2.32
CA LEU A 83 5.78 -7.66 -3.63
C LEU A 83 5.93 -6.14 -3.53
N LEU A 84 5.23 -5.52 -2.57
CA LEU A 84 5.33 -4.07 -2.35
C LEU A 84 6.72 -3.65 -1.89
N PHE A 85 7.36 -4.41 -1.01
CA PHE A 85 8.72 -4.14 -0.53
C PHE A 85 9.80 -4.44 -1.58
N GLN A 86 9.62 -5.51 -2.37
CA GLN A 86 10.49 -5.80 -3.51
C GLN A 86 10.49 -4.63 -4.50
N ARG A 87 9.29 -4.14 -4.85
CA ARG A 87 9.15 -2.97 -5.72
C ARG A 87 9.74 -1.70 -5.12
N LEU A 88 9.56 -1.47 -3.81
CA LEU A 88 10.17 -0.35 -3.09
C LEU A 88 11.71 -0.39 -3.18
N SER A 89 12.28 -1.59 -3.10
CA SER A 89 13.73 -1.81 -3.08
C SER A 89 14.35 -1.76 -4.47
N SER A 90 13.65 -2.23 -5.50
CA SER A 90 14.17 -2.30 -6.86
C SER A 90 14.14 -0.97 -7.60
N SER A 91 13.11 -0.14 -7.39
CA SER A 91 12.96 1.12 -8.12
C SER A 91 12.09 2.12 -7.32
N LYS A 92 12.66 2.66 -6.25
CA LYS A 92 11.99 3.66 -5.41
C LYS A 92 11.68 4.92 -6.22
N THR A 93 10.45 5.45 -6.10
CA THR A 93 10.06 6.77 -6.63
C THR A 93 9.26 7.53 -5.57
N THR A 94 9.23 8.86 -5.64
CA THR A 94 8.46 9.67 -4.67
C THR A 94 6.97 9.30 -4.72
N LYS A 95 6.45 9.06 -5.93
CA LYS A 95 5.07 8.62 -6.18
C LYS A 95 4.78 7.28 -5.50
N TYR A 96 5.67 6.31 -5.65
CA TYR A 96 5.50 4.97 -5.08
C TYR A 96 5.53 5.00 -3.55
N VAL A 97 6.45 5.76 -2.95
CA VAL A 97 6.55 5.91 -1.49
C VAL A 97 5.26 6.50 -0.90
N LYS A 98 4.68 7.52 -1.55
CA LYS A 98 3.39 8.06 -1.13
C LYS A 98 2.28 7.01 -1.20
N GLY A 99 2.23 6.24 -2.29
CA GLY A 99 1.26 5.17 -2.48
C GLY A 99 1.37 4.08 -1.41
N ILE A 100 2.58 3.62 -1.11
CA ILE A 100 2.78 2.54 -0.13
C ILE A 100 2.49 2.99 1.31
N LEU A 101 2.82 4.24 1.67
CA LEU A 101 2.44 4.80 2.98
C LEU A 101 0.92 4.88 3.15
N VAL A 102 0.20 5.34 2.12
CA VAL A 102 -1.26 5.35 2.12
C VAL A 102 -1.81 3.92 2.22
N PHE A 103 -1.21 2.96 1.52
CA PHE A 103 -1.58 1.55 1.62
C PHE A 103 -1.37 0.99 3.03
N PHE A 104 -0.27 1.29 3.72
CA PHE A 104 -0.06 0.86 5.10
C PHE A 104 -1.12 1.43 6.04
N CYS A 105 -1.41 2.72 5.94
CA CYS A 105 -2.46 3.36 6.73
C CYS A 105 -3.84 2.77 6.43
N PHE A 106 -4.12 2.48 5.16
CA PHE A 106 -5.34 1.80 4.74
C PHE A 106 -5.46 0.38 5.34
N TYR A 107 -4.36 -0.40 5.29
CA TYR A 107 -4.28 -1.71 5.92
C TYR A 107 -4.55 -1.64 7.43
N ILE A 108 -3.92 -0.70 8.13
CA ILE A 108 -4.12 -0.48 9.58
C ILE A 108 -5.59 -0.18 9.89
N LEU A 109 -6.26 0.64 9.07
CA LEU A 109 -7.68 0.94 9.24
C LEU A 109 -8.57 -0.29 9.08
N LYS A 110 -8.25 -1.17 8.13
CA LYS A 110 -9.07 -2.36 7.81
C LYS A 110 -8.79 -3.57 8.72
N TYR A 111 -7.53 -3.87 8.97
CA TYR A 111 -7.07 -5.09 9.65
C TYR A 111 -6.48 -4.85 11.04
N GLY A 112 -6.23 -3.59 11.42
CA GLY A 112 -5.80 -3.21 12.76
C GLY A 112 -4.30 -2.96 12.89
N ALA A 113 -3.95 -2.15 13.90
CA ALA A 113 -2.60 -1.67 14.13
C ALA A 113 -1.61 -2.77 14.54
N ASN A 114 -2.02 -3.67 15.43
CA ASN A 114 -1.15 -4.76 15.89
C ASN A 114 -0.87 -5.76 14.77
N ASN A 115 -1.91 -6.15 14.03
CA ASN A 115 -1.77 -7.05 12.88
C ASN A 115 -0.83 -6.47 11.81
N PHE A 116 -0.87 -5.15 11.56
CA PHE A 116 0.08 -4.51 10.66
C PHE A 116 1.54 -4.67 11.12
N ILE A 117 1.83 -4.44 12.40
CA ILE A 117 3.19 -4.59 12.93
C ILE A 117 3.64 -6.05 12.87
N GLU A 118 2.77 -6.97 13.27
CA GLU A 118 3.05 -8.41 13.25
C GLU A 118 3.32 -8.92 11.83
N ILE A 119 2.53 -8.52 10.84
CA ILE A 119 2.71 -9.01 9.47
C ILE A 119 4.00 -8.48 8.85
N VAL A 120 4.36 -7.20 9.04
CA VAL A 120 5.61 -6.65 8.49
C VAL A 120 6.83 -7.25 9.20
N ASP A 121 6.78 -7.44 10.52
CA ASP A 121 7.89 -8.05 11.25
C ASP A 121 8.01 -9.56 10.99
N SER A 122 6.93 -10.23 10.57
CA SER A 122 6.98 -11.63 10.12
C SER A 122 7.73 -11.82 8.80
N ILE A 123 7.91 -10.76 8.03
CA ILE A 123 8.69 -10.75 6.78
C ILE A 123 10.17 -10.61 7.10
N GLN A 124 10.52 -9.66 7.97
CA GLN A 124 11.87 -9.45 8.46
C GLN A 124 11.80 -8.86 9.88
N PRO A 125 12.59 -9.36 10.85
CA PRO A 125 12.63 -8.77 12.18
C PRO A 125 12.97 -7.28 12.12
N MET A 126 12.30 -6.46 12.94
CA MET A 126 12.48 -5.00 13.01
C MET A 126 12.09 -4.24 11.73
N MET A 127 11.32 -4.85 10.82
CA MET A 127 10.86 -4.20 9.60
C MET A 127 9.98 -2.99 9.90
N PHE A 128 9.13 -3.05 10.95
CA PHE A 128 8.31 -1.90 11.33
C PHE A 128 9.16 -0.68 11.69
N ALA A 129 10.24 -0.86 12.46
CA ALA A 129 11.17 0.24 12.76
C ALA A 129 11.76 0.85 11.48
N MET A 130 12.18 0.00 10.52
CA MET A 130 12.69 0.48 9.23
C MET A 130 11.65 1.27 8.44
N ILE A 131 10.38 0.85 8.45
CA ILE A 131 9.28 1.59 7.80
C ILE A 131 9.08 2.96 8.44
N VAL A 132 9.13 3.05 9.78
CA VAL A 132 9.02 4.33 10.48
C VAL A 132 10.18 5.25 10.09
N ASP A 133 11.41 4.77 10.26
CA ASP A 133 12.62 5.58 10.07
C ASP A 133 12.84 6.01 8.62
N ARG A 134 12.60 5.10 7.66
CA ARG A 134 12.96 5.32 6.26
C ARG A 134 11.81 5.79 5.38
N LEU A 135 10.56 5.70 5.85
CA LEU A 135 9.39 6.07 5.05
C LEU A 135 8.50 7.08 5.79
N PHE A 136 7.97 6.77 6.97
CA PHE A 136 7.03 7.68 7.63
C PHE A 136 7.69 9.01 8.03
N ILE A 137 8.87 8.97 8.66
CA ILE A 137 9.58 10.19 9.07
C ILE A 137 9.93 11.09 7.86
N PRO A 138 10.61 10.61 6.81
CA PRO A 138 11.03 11.48 5.71
C PRO A 138 9.93 11.83 4.71
N ASP A 139 8.94 10.95 4.48
CA ASP A 139 8.09 11.04 3.30
C ASP A 139 6.59 11.16 3.59
N ALA A 140 6.13 10.98 4.85
CA ALA A 140 4.70 11.10 5.15
C ALA A 140 4.13 12.48 4.79
N GLN A 141 4.87 13.56 5.01
CA GLN A 141 4.39 14.91 4.72
C GLN A 141 4.16 15.16 3.22
N LYS A 142 4.82 14.37 2.35
CA LYS A 142 4.69 14.43 0.89
C LYS A 142 3.40 13.79 0.40
N ILE A 143 2.65 13.07 1.26
CA ILE A 143 1.35 12.50 0.91
C ILE A 143 0.42 13.63 0.51
N SER A 144 -0.02 13.58 -0.75
CA SER A 144 -0.87 14.56 -1.39
C SER A 144 -2.21 13.93 -1.76
N GLY A 145 -3.23 14.75 -1.94
CA GLY A 145 -4.59 14.29 -2.24
C GLY A 145 -5.47 14.28 -1.00
N LYS A 146 -6.73 14.69 -1.17
CA LYS A 146 -7.64 14.92 -0.05
C LYS A 146 -8.03 13.63 0.66
N ILE A 147 -8.17 12.53 -0.09
CA ILE A 147 -8.59 11.23 0.45
C ILE A 147 -7.37 10.53 1.05
N GLU A 148 -6.26 10.53 0.34
CA GLU A 148 -4.98 9.92 0.71
C GLU A 148 -4.45 10.49 2.04
N ARG A 149 -4.49 11.81 2.20
CA ARG A 149 -4.12 12.44 3.48
C ARG A 149 -5.04 12.05 4.62
N LYS A 150 -6.36 11.96 4.38
CA LYS A 150 -7.31 11.51 5.41
C LYS A 150 -7.04 10.07 5.83
N ILE A 151 -6.77 9.18 4.88
CA ILE A 151 -6.39 7.79 5.14
C ILE A 151 -5.10 7.75 5.97
N ALA A 152 -4.08 8.52 5.58
CA ALA A 152 -2.80 8.57 6.29
C ALA A 152 -2.96 9.04 7.74
N ILE A 153 -3.68 10.14 7.95
CA ILE A 153 -3.98 10.70 9.27
C ILE A 153 -4.76 9.70 10.12
N ALA A 154 -5.85 9.13 9.60
CA ALA A 154 -6.68 8.20 10.34
C ALA A 154 -5.92 6.89 10.67
N GLY A 155 -5.13 6.39 9.73
CA GLY A 155 -4.31 5.20 9.93
C GLY A 155 -3.21 5.40 10.97
N LEU A 156 -2.49 6.53 10.93
CA LEU A 156 -1.49 6.88 11.94
C LEU A 156 -2.11 7.12 13.33
N ALA A 157 -3.27 7.79 13.38
CA ALA A 157 -4.01 7.95 14.63
C ALA A 157 -4.41 6.60 15.22
N LYS A 158 -4.99 5.69 14.41
CA LYS A 158 -5.32 4.32 14.85
C LYS A 158 -4.08 3.55 15.29
N LEU A 159 -2.97 3.67 14.57
CA LEU A 159 -1.69 3.06 14.93
C LEU A 159 -1.23 3.50 16.33
N LEU A 160 -1.20 4.80 16.60
CA LEU A 160 -0.82 5.37 17.90
C LEU A 160 -1.81 5.04 19.02
N SER A 161 -3.11 4.97 18.70
CA SER A 161 -4.18 4.75 19.68
C SER A 161 -4.42 3.28 20.03
N GLU A 162 -4.15 2.32 19.15
CA GLU A 162 -4.52 0.91 19.35
C GLU A 162 -3.33 -0.06 19.40
N SER A 163 -2.14 0.35 18.95
CA SER A 163 -0.97 -0.54 18.95
C SER A 163 -0.45 -0.76 20.36
N LYS A 164 -0.49 -2.02 20.83
CA LYS A 164 0.18 -2.45 22.07
C LYS A 164 1.69 -2.38 21.92
N HIS A 165 2.21 -2.66 20.73
CA HIS A 165 3.65 -2.61 20.46
C HIS A 165 4.25 -1.21 20.63
N LEU A 166 3.48 -0.16 20.32
CA LEU A 166 3.87 1.23 20.50
C LEU A 166 3.63 1.76 21.92
N LYS A 167 2.79 1.11 22.73
CA LYS A 167 2.45 1.59 24.08
C LYS A 167 3.19 0.88 25.20
N GLU A 168 3.50 -0.40 25.01
CA GLU A 168 3.91 -1.29 26.11
C GLU A 168 5.18 -2.08 25.80
N ASN A 169 5.59 -2.18 24.53
CA ASN A 169 6.62 -3.14 24.11
C ASN A 169 7.73 -2.49 23.23
N MET A 170 8.27 -3.29 22.30
CA MET A 170 9.50 -3.10 21.51
C MET A 170 9.62 -1.76 20.76
N TYR A 171 8.49 -1.08 20.49
CA TYR A 171 8.47 0.13 19.67
C TYR A 171 8.01 1.39 20.41
N LEU A 172 8.00 1.37 21.74
CA LEU A 172 7.62 2.52 22.57
C LEU A 172 8.32 3.83 22.18
N GLN A 173 9.60 3.75 21.83
CA GLN A 173 10.40 4.90 21.41
C GLN A 173 9.83 5.62 20.15
N TYR A 174 9.11 4.90 19.30
CA TYR A 174 8.51 5.45 18.08
C TYR A 174 7.17 6.15 18.31
N TRP A 175 6.56 6.01 19.49
CA TRP A 175 5.27 6.64 19.79
C TRP A 175 5.33 8.17 19.68
N ASN A 176 6.35 8.79 20.30
CA ASN A 176 6.57 10.24 20.22
C ASN A 176 6.93 10.69 18.81
N VAL A 177 7.70 9.87 18.08
CA VAL A 177 8.15 10.17 16.71
C VAL A 177 6.96 10.18 15.76
N LEU A 178 6.14 9.13 15.78
CA LEU A 178 4.94 9.02 14.95
C LEU A 178 3.88 10.04 15.32
N THR A 179 3.77 10.43 16.60
CA THR A 179 2.90 11.54 17.02
C THR A 179 3.30 12.85 16.35
N LYS A 180 4.60 13.17 16.28
CA LYS A 180 5.08 14.36 15.54
C LYS A 180 4.75 14.28 14.05
N VAL A 181 4.92 13.11 13.43
CA VAL A 181 4.54 12.89 12.03
C VAL A 181 3.04 13.14 11.81
N LEU A 182 2.18 12.64 12.71
CA LEU A 182 0.74 12.87 12.65
C LEU A 182 0.37 14.35 12.80
N ILE A 183 1.00 15.07 13.75
CA ILE A 183 0.77 16.51 13.94
C ILE A 183 1.17 17.28 12.69
N ASN A 184 2.34 17.00 12.11
CA ASN A 184 2.77 17.62 10.86
C ASN A 184 1.78 17.38 9.71
N LEU A 185 1.24 16.17 9.60
CA LEU A 185 0.21 15.85 8.60
C LEU A 185 -1.10 16.64 8.81
N LEU A 186 -1.43 17.00 10.05
CA LEU A 186 -2.63 17.78 10.36
C LEU A 186 -2.43 19.28 10.15
N GLU A 187 -1.27 19.81 10.55
CA GLU A 187 -1.04 21.25 10.65
C GLU A 187 -0.28 21.85 9.46
N LEU A 188 0.65 21.09 8.87
CA LEU A 188 1.52 21.60 7.82
C LEU A 188 0.95 21.30 6.42
N PRO A 189 1.23 22.17 5.43
CA PRO A 189 0.89 21.90 4.04
C PRO A 189 1.66 20.69 3.50
N VAL A 190 1.21 20.17 2.36
CA VAL A 190 1.90 19.08 1.64
C VAL A 190 3.33 19.52 1.33
N ASP A 191 4.29 18.65 1.61
CA ASP A 191 5.65 18.83 1.16
C ASP A 191 5.75 18.46 -0.34
N GLU A 192 6.07 19.44 -1.17
CA GLU A 192 6.18 19.30 -2.62
C GLU A 192 7.60 18.98 -3.09
N THR A 193 8.55 18.76 -2.18
CA THR A 193 9.91 18.36 -2.55
C THR A 193 9.92 16.99 -3.24
N ILE A 194 10.51 16.95 -4.43
CA ILE A 194 10.69 15.75 -5.24
C ILE A 194 12.16 15.37 -5.19
N ASN A 195 12.47 14.09 -4.98
CA ASN A 195 13.83 13.58 -5.12
C ASN A 195 14.09 13.20 -6.60
N PRO A 196 14.83 14.00 -7.38
CA PRO A 196 14.98 13.75 -8.80
C PRO A 196 15.76 12.46 -9.07
N GLU A 197 16.74 12.12 -8.22
CA GLU A 197 17.57 10.93 -8.40
C GLU A 197 16.76 9.62 -8.31
N GLU A 198 15.73 9.59 -7.46
CA GLU A 198 14.82 8.43 -7.34
C GLU A 198 13.91 8.30 -8.58
N ASP A 199 13.46 9.42 -9.15
CA ASP A 199 12.54 9.41 -10.27
C ASP A 199 13.24 9.22 -11.64
N PHE A 200 14.55 9.50 -11.76
CA PHE A 200 15.33 9.39 -13.00
C PHE A 200 15.98 8.03 -13.28
N ILE A 201 15.94 7.07 -12.34
CA ILE A 201 16.46 5.71 -12.60
C ILE A 201 15.72 5.15 -13.82
N VAL A 202 16.35 4.89 -14.96
CA VAL A 202 15.66 4.28 -16.10
C VAL A 202 15.38 2.82 -15.76
N ASP A 203 14.14 2.35 -15.94
CA ASP A 203 13.82 0.92 -15.83
C ASP A 203 14.54 0.18 -16.98
N VAL A 204 15.67 -0.47 -16.69
CA VAL A 204 16.46 -1.22 -17.69
C VAL A 204 15.77 -2.54 -18.11
N GLU A 205 14.60 -2.88 -17.55
CA GLU A 205 13.96 -4.19 -17.73
C GLU A 205 12.88 -4.26 -18.83
N ASN A 206 12.81 -3.30 -19.76
CA ASN A 206 11.99 -3.43 -20.97
C ASN A 206 12.82 -3.42 -22.26
N MET A 207 13.83 -4.30 -22.32
CA MET A 207 14.44 -4.78 -23.57
C MET A 207 14.23 -6.28 -23.72
#